data_AF-A0A920UN30-F1
#
_entry.id   AF-A0A920UN30-F1
#
_cell.length_a   1.000
_cell.length_b   1.000
_cell.length_c   1.000
_cell.angle_alpha   90.00
_cell.angle_beta   90.00
_cell.angle_gamma   90.00
#
_symmetry.space_group_name_H-M   'P 1'
#
loop_
_entity.id
_entity.type
_entity.pdbx_description
1 polymer ?
#
loop_
_entity_poly.entity_id
_entity_poly.type
_entity_poly.pdbx_seq_one_letter_code
_entity_poly.pdbx_strand_id
1 'polypeptide(L)' 'MDFLIQELNREANTLGSKAQDADLTRDAVELKVLIEQMREQAQNLE' A
#
# COMPACT_ATOMS: atom_id res chain seq x y z
N MET A 1 9.58 0.98 -11.34
CA MET A 1 8.97 0.49 -10.07
C MET A 1 7.45 0.63 -10.06
N ASP A 2 6.89 1.49 -10.91
CA ASP A 2 5.47 1.84 -10.96
C ASP A 2 4.48 0.68 -11.02
N PHE A 3 4.75 -0.36 -11.82
CA PHE A 3 3.86 -1.53 -11.90
C PHE A 3 3.71 -2.21 -10.53
N LEU A 4 4.82 -2.46 -9.83
CA LEU A 4 4.78 -3.12 -8.53
C LEU A 4 4.09 -2.23 -7.49
N ILE A 5 4.34 -0.93 -7.51
CA ILE A 5 3.68 0.04 -6.62
C ILE A 5 2.16 0.03 -6.85
N GLN A 6 1.71 -0.03 -8.11
CA GLN A 6 0.29 -0.10 -8.44
C GLN A 6 -0.35 -1.41 -7.97
N GLU A 7 0.31 -2.56 -8.20
CA GLU A 7 -0.21 -3.85 -7.75
C GLU A 7 -0.25 -3.96 -6.22
N LEU A 8 0.77 -3.47 -5.50
CA LEU A 8 0.77 -3.41 -4.04
C LEU A 8 -0.36 -2.52 -3.50
N ASN A 9 -0.61 -1.36 -4.11
CA ASN A 9 -1.72 -0.49 -3.74
C ASN A 9 -3.08 -1.19 -3.96
N ARG A 10 -3.23 -1.93 -5.06
CA ARG A 10 -4.43 -2.72 -5.34
C ARG A 10 -4.66 -3.82 -4.30
N GLU A 11 -3.60 -4.50 -3.90
CA GLU A 11 -3.67 -5.55 -2.88
C GLU A 11 -4.00 -4.98 -1.50
N ALA A 12 -3.39 -3.86 -1.11
CA ALA A 12 -3.71 -3.17 0.14
C ALA A 12 -5.17 -2.70 0.21
N ASN A 13 -5.73 -2.21 -0.90
CA ASN A 13 -7.16 -1.86 -0.98
C ASN A 13 -8.06 -3.12 -0.88
N THR A 14 -7.64 -4.24 -1.46
CA THR A 14 -8.38 -5.50 -1.35
C THR A 14 -8.37 -6.01 0.09
N LEU A 15 -7.20 -5.98 0.75
CA LEU A 15 -7.05 -6.34 2.15
C LEU A 15 -7.96 -5.48 3.05
N GLY A 16 -7.88 -4.15 2.92
CA GLY A 16 -8.68 -3.24 3.74
C GLY A 16 -10.19 -3.35 3.49
N SER A 17 -10.62 -3.56 2.23
CA SER A 17 -12.05 -3.69 1.90
C SER A 17 -12.67 -5.04 2.29
N LYS A 18 -11.85 -6.05 2.58
CA LYS A 18 -12.28 -7.39 3.00
C LYS A 18 -11.94 -7.70 4.47
N ALA A 19 -11.25 -6.79 5.16
CA ALA A 19 -10.96 -6.92 6.58
C ALA A 19 -12.25 -6.93 7.40
N GLN A 20 -12.39 -7.92 8.27
CA GLN A 20 -13.48 -8.01 9.26
C GLN A 20 -13.01 -7.58 10.66
N ASP A 21 -11.72 -7.31 10.79
CA ASP A 21 -11.05 -6.94 12.02
C ASP A 21 -10.52 -5.50 11.92
N ALA A 22 -10.63 -4.74 13.01
CA ALA A 22 -10.25 -3.33 13.06
C ALA A 22 -8.73 -3.14 12.97
N ASP A 23 -7.95 -4.04 13.57
CA ASP A 23 -6.49 -4.01 13.50
C ASP A 23 -6.04 -4.32 12.08
N LEU A 24 -6.66 -5.32 11.42
CA LEU A 24 -6.36 -5.63 10.02
C LEU A 24 -6.72 -4.47 9.06
N THR A 25 -7.79 -3.74 9.35
CA THR A 25 -8.17 -2.54 8.59
C THR A 25 -7.13 -1.44 8.76
N ARG A 26 -6.61 -1.27 9.99
CA ARG A 26 -5.55 -0.31 10.29
C ARG A 26 -4.24 -0.69 9.61
N ASP A 27 -3.85 -1.95 9.65
CA ASP A 27 -2.66 -2.48 8.98
C ASP A 27 -2.71 -2.22 7.47
N ALA A 28 -3.88 -2.36 6.84
CA ALA A 28 -4.06 -2.03 5.43
C ALA A 28 -3.86 -0.53 5.13
N VAL A 29 -4.22 0.37 6.05
CA VAL A 29 -3.95 1.81 5.92
C VAL A 29 -2.45 2.09 6.10
N GLU A 30 -1.81 1.50 7.09
CA GLU A 30 -0.37 1.65 7.32
C GLU A 30 0.44 1.12 6.12
N LEU A 31 0.02 0.00 5.53
CA LEU A 31 0.60 -0.55 4.29
C LEU A 31 0.53 0.45 3.13
N LYS A 32 -0.60 1.15 2.96
CA LYS A 32 -0.74 2.18 1.91
C LYS A 32 0.21 3.36 2.12
N VAL A 33 0.46 3.75 3.37
CA VAL A 33 1.45 4.79 3.68
C VAL A 33 2.86 4.36 3.27
N LEU A 34 3.24 3.12 3.59
CA LEU A 34 4.55 2.57 3.20
C LEU A 34 4.71 2.48 1.67
N ILE A 35 3.65 2.11 0.95
CA ILE A 35 3.68 2.03 -0.53
C ILE A 35 3.92 3.42 -1.15
N GLU A 36 3.26 4.48 -0.64
CA GLU A 36 3.51 5.84 -1.13
C GLU A 36 4.93 6.32 -0.78
N GLN A 37 5.45 5.98 0.40
CA GLN A 37 6.86 6.27 0.72
C GLN A 37 7.82 5.56 -0.24
N MET A 38 7.58 4.28 -0.56
CA MET A 38 8.38 3.54 -1.55
C MET A 38 8.33 4.20 -2.94
N ARG A 39 7.17 4.75 -3.32
CA ARG A 39 6.99 5.48 -4.58
C ARG A 39 7.82 6.77 -4.60
N GLU A 40 7.76 7.56 -3.54
CA GLU A 40 8.58 8.78 -3.42
C GLU A 40 10.08 8.45 -3.48
N GLN A 41 10.51 7.40 -2.78
CA GLN A 41 11.92 6.96 -2.82
C GLN A 41 12.34 6.50 -4.22
N ALA A 42 11.49 5.76 -4.93
CA ALA A 42 11.78 5.32 -6.29
C ALA A 42 11.94 6.51 -7.25
N GLN A 43 11.09 7.53 -7.12
CA GLN A 43 11.18 8.74 -7.94
C GLN A 43 12.43 9.59 -7.64
N ASN A 44 12.92 9.59 -6.40
CA ASN A 44 14.14 10.32 -6.03
C ASN A 44 15.43 9.70 -6.58
N LEU A 45 15.40 8.45 -7.05
CA LEU A 45 16.55 7.72 -7.58
C LEU A 45 16.58 7.65 -9.11
N GLU A 46 15.51 8.11 -9.79
CA GLU A 46 15.45 8.30 -11.24
C GLU A 46 16.02 9.67 -11.64
#